data_AF-A0A8G2MRF6-F1
#
_entry.id   AF-A0A8G2MRF6-F1
#
_cell.length_a   1.000
_cell.length_b   1.000
_cell.length_c   1.000
_cell.angle_alpha   90.00
_cell.angle_beta   90.00
_cell.angle_gamma   90.00
#
_symmetry.space_group_name_H-M   'P 1'
#
loop_
_entity.id
_entity.type
_entity.pdbx_description
1 polymer ?
#
loop_
_entity_poly.entity_id
_entity_poly.type
_entity_poly.pdbx_seq_one_letter_code
_entity_poly.pdbx_strand_id
1 'polypeptide(L)'
;MPIGLPEKYSLISLRNFWGNTFSMSHFSDLGGATLVNPFTIHHKDKLTGGRPFMSTCVPQPVYLDLFDVRISHGAEWKDKVKDPNDPNFRMRSIIWARGVTKDSITVFSMDGAIGTFREIADVIIKPLPKGHVGGTKRATSSDGISFSGMSSHDVPEEGLMVEEPGTLLYVDPREDKWPSRIKDPHLCLEGYIDETEFNSLMQRLSMTHAPIQKAEIRVLLELFQYEVEASLSEPWLRQDYGFLMRSKDNWGTTRARVETLQLTYKPNVVPTPPEAKIDDDGIYQLPTPFEPVSAATVKKIEKHLKNIAAAVTMGFVAVVLIIAFR
;
A
#
# COMPACT_ATOMS: atom_id res chain seq x y z
N MET A 1 0.92 -47.12 -50.97
CA MET A 1 1.94 -47.39 -49.94
C MET A 1 2.00 -46.17 -49.02
N PRO A 2 1.46 -46.24 -47.79
CA PRO A 2 1.60 -45.17 -46.81
C PRO A 2 2.89 -45.38 -46.00
N ILE A 3 3.69 -44.33 -45.87
CA ILE A 3 4.86 -44.28 -45.00
C ILE A 3 4.36 -43.83 -43.63
N GLY A 4 4.48 -44.71 -42.63
CA GLY A 4 4.05 -44.47 -41.25
C GLY A 4 4.93 -43.45 -40.54
N LEU A 5 4.28 -42.49 -39.87
CA LEU A 5 4.88 -41.63 -38.86
C LEU A 5 4.68 -42.28 -37.47
N PRO A 6 5.67 -42.20 -36.57
CA PRO A 6 5.61 -42.88 -35.29
C PRO A 6 4.61 -42.20 -34.33
N GLU A 7 3.64 -43.00 -33.87
CA GLU A 7 2.84 -42.75 -32.68
C GLU A 7 3.76 -42.59 -31.46
N LYS A 8 3.90 -41.36 -30.95
CA LYS A 8 4.11 -41.02 -29.52
C LYS A 8 4.25 -39.51 -29.32
N TYR A 9 3.16 -38.79 -29.60
CA TYR A 9 2.86 -37.53 -28.90
C TYR A 9 1.53 -37.76 -28.19
N SER A 10 1.61 -38.55 -27.12
CA SER A 10 0.51 -38.74 -26.18
C SER A 10 0.23 -37.39 -25.51
N LEU A 11 -0.85 -36.74 -25.94
CA LEU A 11 -1.70 -35.82 -25.19
C LEU A 11 -1.35 -35.71 -23.70
N ILE A 12 -0.39 -34.84 -23.38
CA ILE A 12 -0.28 -34.28 -22.03
C ILE A 12 -1.48 -33.35 -21.88
N SER A 13 -2.54 -33.94 -21.30
CA SER A 13 -3.64 -33.31 -20.58
C SER A 13 -3.76 -31.78 -20.73
N LEU A 14 -4.34 -31.35 -21.85
CA LEU A 14 -4.98 -30.03 -22.03
C LEU A 14 -6.30 -29.90 -21.22
N ARG A 15 -6.40 -30.58 -20.07
CA ARG A 15 -7.59 -30.61 -19.19
C ARG A 15 -7.47 -29.75 -17.93
N ASN A 16 -6.35 -29.06 -17.71
CA ASN A 16 -6.20 -28.14 -16.57
C ASN A 16 -6.65 -26.69 -16.87
N PHE A 17 -7.30 -26.44 -18.00
CA PHE A 17 -7.59 -25.07 -18.45
C PHE A 17 -8.83 -24.43 -17.79
N TRP A 18 -9.68 -25.19 -17.10
CA TRP A 18 -10.82 -24.65 -16.35
C TRP A 18 -11.13 -25.50 -15.11
N GLY A 19 -10.51 -25.16 -13.99
CA GLY A 19 -10.83 -25.70 -12.68
C GLY A 19 -10.18 -24.85 -11.60
N ASN A 20 -10.95 -24.49 -10.56
CA ASN A 20 -10.50 -23.83 -9.33
C ASN A 20 -9.34 -24.60 -8.68
N THR A 21 -8.14 -24.42 -9.21
CA THR A 21 -6.90 -24.70 -8.51
C THR A 21 -6.54 -23.37 -7.85
N PHE A 22 -6.58 -23.35 -6.53
CA PHE A 22 -5.68 -22.47 -5.80
C PHE A 22 -4.29 -22.80 -6.36
N SER A 23 -3.77 -21.99 -7.27
CA SER A 23 -2.37 -22.10 -7.70
C SER A 23 -1.57 -22.05 -6.41
N MET A 24 -1.00 -23.19 -6.00
CA MET A 24 -0.11 -23.24 -4.85
C MET A 24 1.08 -22.34 -5.19
N SER A 25 1.46 -21.50 -4.23
CA SER A 25 2.56 -20.56 -4.45
C SER A 25 3.85 -21.32 -4.74
N HIS A 26 4.73 -20.75 -5.57
CA HIS A 26 6.08 -21.29 -5.76
C HIS A 26 6.88 -21.37 -4.45
N PHE A 27 6.45 -20.63 -3.43
CA PHE A 27 7.06 -20.60 -2.10
C PHE A 27 6.33 -21.51 -1.09
N SER A 28 5.41 -22.37 -1.56
CA SER A 28 4.71 -23.35 -0.71
C SER A 28 5.53 -24.61 -0.41
N ASP A 29 6.43 -25.01 -1.31
CA ASP A 29 7.33 -26.15 -1.12
C ASP A 29 8.72 -25.79 -1.68
N LEU A 30 9.71 -25.73 -0.78
CA LEU A 30 11.11 -25.43 -1.10
C LEU A 30 12.02 -26.65 -0.87
N GLY A 31 11.47 -27.86 -0.97
CA GLY A 31 12.18 -29.12 -0.74
C GLY A 31 13.51 -29.23 -1.51
N GLY A 32 14.62 -29.20 -0.78
CA GLY A 32 15.97 -29.29 -1.35
C GLY A 32 16.51 -27.98 -1.94
N ALA A 33 15.79 -26.87 -1.80
CA ALA A 33 16.33 -25.54 -2.06
C ALA A 33 17.26 -25.10 -0.93
N THR A 34 18.20 -24.23 -1.25
CA THR A 34 19.19 -23.69 -0.31
C THR A 34 19.15 -22.17 -0.34
N LEU A 35 19.09 -21.57 0.85
CA LEU A 35 19.21 -20.12 1.01
C LEU A 35 20.70 -19.77 0.97
N VAL A 36 21.16 -19.18 -0.12
CA VAL A 36 22.58 -18.84 -0.32
C VAL A 36 22.95 -17.60 0.47
N ASN A 37 22.08 -16.61 0.42
CA ASN A 37 22.13 -15.40 1.23
C ASN A 37 20.69 -14.93 1.51
N PRO A 38 20.47 -13.89 2.33
CA PRO A 38 19.12 -13.46 2.70
C PRO A 38 18.23 -13.03 1.51
N PHE A 39 18.79 -12.91 0.31
CA PHE A 39 18.13 -12.41 -0.90
C PHE A 39 18.15 -13.40 -2.06
N THR A 40 18.75 -14.59 -1.90
CA THR A 40 18.95 -15.52 -3.01
C THR A 40 18.71 -16.96 -2.57
N ILE A 41 17.81 -17.64 -3.27
CA ILE A 41 17.51 -19.07 -3.09
C ILE A 41 17.95 -19.82 -4.34
N HIS A 42 18.74 -20.87 -4.15
CA HIS A 42 19.06 -21.84 -5.19
C HIS A 42 18.16 -23.05 -5.02
N HIS A 43 17.33 -23.33 -6.01
CA HIS A 43 16.46 -24.51 -6.05
C HIS A 43 17.26 -25.76 -6.39
N LYS A 44 16.66 -26.91 -6.10
CA LYS A 44 17.26 -28.22 -6.38
C LYS A 44 17.51 -28.45 -7.88
N ASP A 45 16.62 -27.94 -8.71
CA ASP A 45 16.71 -28.08 -10.16
C ASP A 45 17.84 -27.22 -10.74
N LYS A 46 18.45 -27.73 -11.81
CA LYS A 46 19.52 -27.04 -12.53
C LYS A 46 19.12 -26.82 -13.97
N LEU A 47 19.49 -25.66 -14.51
CA LEU A 47 19.29 -25.31 -15.90
C LEU A 47 20.31 -26.02 -16.81
N THR A 48 20.04 -26.00 -18.11
CA THR A 48 20.93 -26.50 -19.17
C THR A 48 22.25 -25.74 -19.12
N GLY A 49 23.28 -26.33 -18.50
CA GLY A 49 24.56 -25.68 -18.20
C GLY A 49 25.03 -25.82 -16.75
N GLY A 50 24.21 -26.42 -15.87
CA GLY A 50 24.59 -26.71 -14.49
C GLY A 50 24.42 -25.56 -13.50
N ARG A 51 23.98 -24.37 -13.98
CA ARG A 51 23.57 -23.25 -13.12
C ARG A 51 22.35 -23.67 -12.28
N PRO A 52 22.33 -23.40 -10.97
CA PRO A 52 21.14 -23.61 -10.17
C PRO A 52 19.99 -22.76 -10.68
N PHE A 53 18.79 -23.30 -10.63
CA PHE A 53 17.58 -22.53 -10.84
C PHE A 53 17.34 -21.63 -9.61
N MET A 54 16.92 -20.38 -9.78
CA MET A 54 16.96 -19.39 -8.69
C MET A 54 15.60 -18.74 -8.37
N SER A 55 15.48 -18.28 -7.13
CA SER A 55 14.55 -17.22 -6.75
C SER A 55 15.31 -16.09 -6.08
N THR A 56 15.08 -14.87 -6.54
CA THR A 56 15.82 -13.68 -6.08
C THR A 56 14.88 -12.68 -5.43
N CYS A 57 15.29 -12.15 -4.28
CA CYS A 57 14.60 -11.11 -3.54
C CYS A 57 15.06 -9.74 -4.01
N VAL A 58 14.20 -9.06 -4.75
CA VAL A 58 14.54 -7.85 -5.50
C VAL A 58 13.38 -6.84 -5.42
N PRO A 59 13.60 -5.56 -5.79
CA PRO A 59 12.53 -4.56 -5.78
C PRO A 59 11.41 -4.92 -6.76
N GLN A 60 10.21 -5.20 -6.24
CA GLN A 60 9.02 -5.54 -7.00
C GLN A 60 7.96 -4.44 -6.90
N PRO A 61 7.44 -3.93 -8.02
CA PRO A 61 6.37 -2.93 -8.00
C PRO A 61 5.04 -3.62 -7.68
N VAL A 62 4.44 -3.24 -6.55
CA VAL A 62 3.12 -3.72 -6.13
C VAL A 62 2.14 -2.54 -6.10
N TYR A 63 1.00 -2.73 -6.76
CA TYR A 63 -0.08 -1.75 -6.80
C TYR A 63 -1.14 -2.12 -5.77
N LEU A 64 -1.51 -1.16 -4.94
CA LEU A 64 -2.52 -1.34 -3.91
C LEU A 64 -3.67 -0.37 -4.14
N ASP A 65 -4.87 -0.92 -4.30
CA ASP A 65 -6.11 -0.16 -4.18
C ASP A 65 -6.37 0.08 -2.69
N LEU A 66 -6.32 1.35 -2.28
CA LEU A 66 -6.51 1.77 -0.90
C LEU A 66 -7.98 2.00 -0.59
N PHE A 67 -8.40 1.56 0.59
CA PHE A 67 -9.74 1.76 1.14
C PHE A 67 -9.67 2.07 2.64
N ASP A 68 -10.79 2.56 3.20
CA ASP A 68 -10.84 3.06 4.59
C ASP A 68 -9.73 4.09 4.89
N VAL A 69 -9.50 5.00 3.95
CA VAL A 69 -8.46 6.03 4.05
C VAL A 69 -8.84 7.05 5.12
N ARG A 70 -7.95 7.24 6.10
CA ARG A 70 -8.10 8.17 7.22
C ARG A 70 -6.84 8.99 7.36
N ILE A 71 -7.02 10.24 7.79
CA ILE A 71 -5.91 11.13 8.11
C ILE A 71 -5.96 11.36 9.62
N SER A 72 -4.85 11.10 10.30
CA SER A 72 -4.71 11.42 11.71
C SER A 72 -3.68 12.52 11.88
N HIS A 73 -3.99 13.50 12.71
CA HIS A 73 -3.04 14.52 13.17
C HIS A 73 -2.71 14.22 14.62
N GLY A 74 -1.44 13.95 14.91
CA GLY A 74 -1.03 13.51 16.24
C GLY A 74 0.37 13.96 16.62
N ALA A 75 0.64 13.89 17.92
CA ALA A 75 1.97 14.05 18.47
C ALA A 75 2.69 12.69 18.43
N GLU A 76 3.80 12.60 17.69
CA GLU A 76 4.73 11.46 17.76
C GLU A 76 5.88 11.80 18.69
N TRP A 77 6.22 10.91 19.62
CA TRP A 77 7.41 11.04 20.45
C TRP A 77 8.68 11.02 19.59
N LYS A 78 9.65 11.87 19.92
CA LYS A 78 10.96 11.90 19.27
C LYS A 78 11.84 10.80 19.88
N ASP A 79 12.43 9.95 19.04
CA ASP A 79 13.33 8.88 19.50
C ASP A 79 14.58 9.42 20.23
N LYS A 80 15.00 10.65 19.90
CA LYS A 80 16.12 11.35 20.54
C LYS A 80 15.78 12.82 20.72
N VAL A 81 15.72 13.25 21.98
CA VAL A 81 15.60 14.67 22.35
C VAL A 81 17.01 15.25 22.39
N LYS A 82 17.35 16.11 21.42
CA LYS A 82 18.69 16.71 21.32
C LYS A 82 18.87 17.92 22.24
N ASP A 83 17.78 18.62 22.56
CA ASP A 83 17.76 19.83 23.38
C ASP A 83 16.68 19.68 24.47
N PRO A 84 17.00 19.87 25.76
CA PRO A 84 16.02 19.85 26.85
C PRO A 84 14.84 20.83 26.69
N ASN A 85 15.00 21.88 25.88
CA ASN A 85 13.95 22.88 25.62
C ASN A 85 13.08 22.58 24.40
N ASP A 86 13.46 21.58 23.58
CA ASP A 86 12.68 21.18 22.40
C ASP A 86 11.58 20.20 22.85
N PRO A 87 10.30 20.39 22.49
CA PRO A 87 9.25 19.44 22.84
C PRO A 87 9.65 18.02 22.44
N ASN A 88 9.46 17.07 23.36
CA ASN A 88 9.77 15.64 23.17
C ASN A 88 8.86 14.97 22.12
N PHE A 89 7.97 15.73 21.49
CA PHE A 89 7.08 15.26 20.45
C PHE A 89 7.16 16.17 19.22
N ARG A 90 6.83 15.61 18.07
CA ARG A 90 6.59 16.36 16.83
C ARG A 90 5.13 16.16 16.43
N MET A 91 4.47 17.23 16.01
CA MET A 91 3.17 17.13 15.38
C MET A 91 3.36 16.59 13.96
N ARG A 92 2.67 15.51 13.64
CA ARG A 92 2.75 14.90 12.32
C ARG A 92 1.37 14.43 11.86
N SER A 93 1.13 14.64 10.58
CA SER A 93 -0.02 14.08 9.87
C SER A 93 0.38 12.73 9.30
N ILE A 94 -0.48 11.73 9.47
CA ILE A 94 -0.26 10.36 9.02
C ILE A 94 -1.49 9.93 8.24
N ILE A 95 -1.29 9.26 7.10
CA ILE A 95 -2.37 8.60 6.37
C ILE A 95 -2.42 7.15 6.81
N TRP A 96 -3.61 6.71 7.19
CA TRP A 96 -3.94 5.32 7.49
C TRP A 96 -4.88 4.81 6.41
N ALA A 97 -4.69 3.57 5.97
CA ALA A 97 -5.58 2.91 5.04
C ALA A 97 -5.48 1.39 5.19
N ARG A 98 -6.33 0.68 4.46
CA ARG A 98 -6.14 -0.73 4.12
C ARG A 98 -5.86 -0.81 2.62
N GLY A 99 -5.13 -1.83 2.18
CA GLY A 99 -4.77 -1.99 0.77
C GLY A 99 -5.12 -3.37 0.26
N VAL A 100 -5.68 -3.47 -0.95
CA VAL A 100 -5.80 -4.74 -1.69
C VAL A 100 -4.86 -4.69 -2.89
N THR A 101 -4.10 -5.77 -3.10
CA THR A 101 -3.33 -5.98 -4.33
C THR A 101 -3.94 -7.11 -5.16
N LYS A 102 -3.75 -7.03 -6.47
CA LYS A 102 -4.03 -8.14 -7.39
C LYS A 102 -3.04 -9.29 -7.17
N ASP A 103 -1.79 -8.99 -6.85
CA ASP A 103 -0.72 -9.97 -6.67
C ASP A 103 -0.92 -10.78 -5.39
N SER A 104 -0.32 -11.98 -5.32
CA SER A 104 -0.17 -12.67 -4.04
C SER A 104 1.19 -12.40 -3.43
N ILE A 105 1.21 -12.22 -2.11
CA ILE A 105 2.42 -12.20 -1.30
C ILE A 105 2.34 -13.41 -0.36
N THR A 106 3.13 -14.42 -0.63
CA THR A 106 3.24 -15.61 0.22
C THR A 106 4.37 -15.42 1.21
N VAL A 107 4.02 -15.31 2.50
CA VAL A 107 4.98 -15.35 3.59
C VAL A 107 5.41 -16.81 3.78
N PHE A 108 6.71 -17.04 3.77
CA PHE A 108 7.28 -18.39 3.83
C PHE A 108 8.55 -18.43 4.69
N SER A 109 8.86 -19.63 5.16
CA SER A 109 10.17 -19.99 5.70
C SER A 109 10.81 -21.04 4.79
N MET A 110 12.08 -21.35 4.97
CA MET A 110 12.71 -22.45 4.21
C MET A 110 12.07 -23.82 4.51
N ASP A 111 11.29 -23.93 5.59
CA ASP A 111 10.53 -25.13 5.96
C ASP A 111 9.13 -25.19 5.32
N GLY A 112 8.68 -24.12 4.65
CA GLY A 112 7.40 -24.07 3.92
C GLY A 112 6.64 -22.75 4.06
N ALA A 113 5.50 -22.66 3.37
CA ALA A 113 4.62 -21.49 3.42
C ALA A 113 3.90 -21.34 4.76
N ILE A 114 3.79 -20.10 5.21
CA ILE A 114 3.10 -19.68 6.44
C ILE A 114 1.71 -19.14 6.10
N GLY A 115 1.61 -18.31 5.06
CA GLY A 115 0.33 -17.75 4.62
C GLY A 115 0.46 -16.95 3.34
N THR A 116 -0.64 -16.85 2.60
CA THR A 116 -0.71 -16.08 1.35
C THR A 116 -1.70 -14.93 1.51
N PHE A 117 -1.21 -13.72 1.24
CA PHE A 117 -1.93 -12.47 1.47
C PHE A 117 -2.15 -11.74 0.16
N ARG A 118 -3.31 -11.10 0.04
CA ARG A 118 -3.62 -10.09 -1.00
C ARG A 118 -4.12 -8.79 -0.41
N GLU A 119 -4.30 -8.78 0.91
CA GLU A 119 -4.71 -7.62 1.66
C GLU A 119 -3.58 -7.23 2.61
N ILE A 120 -3.29 -5.94 2.64
CA ILE A 120 -2.46 -5.29 3.64
C ILE A 120 -3.42 -4.61 4.62
N ALA A 121 -3.46 -5.14 5.84
CA ALA A 121 -4.46 -4.81 6.83
C ALA A 121 -4.25 -3.43 7.45
N ASP A 122 -3.01 -2.95 7.50
CA ASP A 122 -2.69 -1.58 7.90
C ASP A 122 -1.64 -1.00 6.95
N VAL A 123 -1.99 0.09 6.26
CA VAL A 123 -1.10 0.91 5.43
C VAL A 123 -0.93 2.25 6.12
N ILE A 124 0.30 2.55 6.53
CA ILE A 124 0.67 3.74 7.29
C ILE A 124 1.63 4.55 6.45
N ILE A 125 1.26 5.76 6.04
CA ILE A 125 2.11 6.63 5.22
C ILE A 125 2.49 7.86 6.02
N LYS A 126 3.80 8.07 6.18
CA LYS A 126 4.38 9.16 6.96
C LYS A 126 5.27 10.05 6.09
N PRO A 127 5.35 11.36 6.35
CA PRO A 127 6.33 12.22 5.69
C PRO A 127 7.75 11.99 6.22
N LEU A 128 8.76 12.10 5.34
CA LEU A 128 10.17 12.24 5.70
C LEU A 128 10.77 13.49 5.08
N PRO A 129 11.80 14.09 5.72
CA PRO A 129 12.54 15.17 5.11
C PRO A 129 13.11 14.76 3.75
N LYS A 130 13.21 15.73 2.85
CA LYS A 130 13.69 15.51 1.49
C LYS A 130 15.02 14.76 1.46
N GLY A 131 15.12 13.80 0.53
CA GLY A 131 16.32 13.01 0.30
C GLY A 131 16.49 11.77 1.20
N HIS A 132 15.53 11.48 2.09
CA HIS A 132 15.58 10.29 2.95
C HIS A 132 14.82 9.08 2.38
N VAL A 133 14.04 9.29 1.31
CA VAL A 133 13.35 8.21 0.56
C VAL A 133 14.25 7.79 -0.60
N GLY A 134 14.41 6.48 -0.83
CA GLY A 134 15.25 5.94 -1.91
C GLY A 134 16.44 5.08 -1.44
N GLY A 135 16.73 5.02 -0.14
CA GLY A 135 17.87 4.26 0.40
C GLY A 135 19.21 4.66 -0.21
N THR A 136 20.26 3.88 0.04
CA THR A 136 21.62 4.18 -0.45
C THR A 136 21.73 3.99 -1.96
N LYS A 137 21.09 2.93 -2.49
CA LYS A 137 21.24 2.49 -3.88
C LYS A 137 20.21 3.08 -4.84
N ARG A 138 19.12 3.69 -4.35
CA ARG A 138 18.00 4.17 -5.19
C ARG A 138 17.48 3.12 -6.16
N ALA A 139 17.47 1.86 -5.72
CA ALA A 139 17.10 0.73 -6.55
C ALA A 139 15.67 0.88 -7.08
N THR A 140 15.45 0.39 -8.29
CA THR A 140 14.20 0.47 -9.04
C THR A 140 13.72 -0.93 -9.40
N SER A 141 12.49 -1.03 -9.91
CA SER A 141 12.00 -2.29 -10.48
C SER A 141 12.88 -2.78 -11.64
N SER A 142 13.50 -1.88 -12.40
CA SER A 142 14.41 -2.24 -13.50
C SER A 142 15.67 -2.93 -13.00
N ASP A 143 16.20 -2.50 -11.86
CA ASP A 143 17.31 -3.20 -11.20
C ASP A 143 16.85 -4.61 -10.79
N GLY A 144 15.64 -4.75 -10.24
CA GLY A 144 15.12 -6.07 -9.87
C GLY A 144 15.02 -7.05 -11.04
N ILE A 145 14.49 -6.59 -12.19
CA ILE A 145 14.40 -7.40 -13.42
C ILE A 145 15.77 -7.93 -13.87
N SER A 146 16.83 -7.13 -13.69
CA SER A 146 18.19 -7.55 -14.08
C SER A 146 18.73 -8.72 -13.26
N PHE A 147 18.22 -8.92 -12.03
CA PHE A 147 18.64 -10.00 -11.14
C PHE A 147 17.71 -11.21 -11.17
N SER A 148 16.44 -11.07 -11.59
CA SER A 148 15.43 -12.13 -11.48
C SER A 148 15.12 -12.93 -12.75
N GLY A 149 15.58 -12.51 -13.93
CA GLY A 149 15.23 -13.12 -15.23
C GLY A 149 16.08 -14.33 -15.68
N MET A 150 16.03 -14.70 -16.98
CA MET A 150 16.66 -15.92 -17.54
C MET A 150 18.18 -16.06 -17.30
N SER A 151 18.85 -14.96 -16.99
CA SER A 151 20.26 -14.90 -16.59
C SER A 151 20.41 -14.41 -15.15
N SER A 152 19.56 -14.86 -14.23
CA SER A 152 19.62 -14.49 -12.81
C SER A 152 21.01 -14.65 -12.23
N HIS A 153 21.36 -13.73 -11.34
CA HIS A 153 22.62 -13.70 -10.61
C HIS A 153 22.33 -13.52 -9.12
N ASP A 154 23.28 -13.93 -8.28
CA ASP A 154 23.13 -13.77 -6.84
C ASP A 154 22.99 -12.30 -6.48
N VAL A 155 21.98 -11.97 -5.68
CA VAL A 155 21.76 -10.61 -5.17
C VAL A 155 22.81 -10.32 -4.09
N PRO A 156 23.38 -9.11 -4.00
CA PRO A 156 24.33 -8.75 -2.94
C PRO A 156 23.78 -9.01 -1.53
N GLU A 157 24.67 -9.30 -0.57
CA GLU A 157 24.29 -9.67 0.80
C GLU A 157 23.49 -8.59 1.53
N GLU A 158 23.68 -7.33 1.17
CA GLU A 158 22.94 -6.20 1.73
C GLU A 158 21.58 -5.96 1.06
N GLY A 159 21.29 -6.64 -0.05
CA GLY A 159 20.11 -6.43 -0.89
C GLY A 159 20.24 -5.21 -1.82
N LEU A 160 19.17 -4.94 -2.57
CA LEU A 160 19.13 -3.80 -3.51
C LEU A 160 18.48 -2.57 -2.87
N MET A 161 17.60 -2.75 -1.89
CA MET A 161 16.88 -1.68 -1.21
C MET A 161 17.51 -1.24 0.12
N VAL A 162 18.84 -1.41 0.26
CA VAL A 162 19.55 -1.08 1.51
C VAL A 162 19.29 0.36 1.97
N GLU A 163 19.05 0.52 3.27
CA GLU A 163 18.68 1.79 3.95
C GLU A 163 17.34 2.42 3.51
N GLU A 164 16.48 1.71 2.78
CA GLU A 164 15.11 2.19 2.56
C GLU A 164 14.35 2.28 3.89
N PRO A 165 13.70 3.41 4.20
CA PRO A 165 13.06 3.62 5.50
C PRO A 165 11.74 2.87 5.65
N GLY A 166 11.05 2.56 4.55
CA GLY A 166 9.78 1.87 4.58
C GLY A 166 9.94 0.37 4.82
N THR A 167 8.90 -0.24 5.40
CA THR A 167 8.89 -1.65 5.78
C THR A 167 7.54 -2.28 5.46
N LEU A 168 7.56 -3.47 4.87
CA LEU A 168 6.45 -4.41 4.93
C LEU A 168 6.72 -5.40 6.06
N LEU A 169 5.77 -5.50 6.98
CA LEU A 169 5.84 -6.32 8.19
C LEU A 169 4.77 -7.42 8.08
N TYR A 170 5.17 -8.65 8.37
CA TYR A 170 4.27 -9.73 8.71
C TYR A 170 4.13 -9.83 10.22
N VAL A 171 2.90 -9.97 10.71
CA VAL A 171 2.58 -10.12 12.14
C VAL A 171 1.65 -11.32 12.31
N ASP A 172 2.04 -12.27 13.17
CA ASP A 172 1.10 -13.25 13.74
C ASP A 172 0.71 -12.87 15.18
N PRO A 173 -0.48 -12.29 15.38
CA PRO A 173 -0.95 -11.87 16.70
C PRO A 173 -1.43 -13.04 17.57
N ARG A 174 -1.51 -14.27 17.05
CA ARG A 174 -2.00 -15.43 17.81
C ARG A 174 -1.03 -15.89 18.89
N GLU A 175 0.25 -15.59 18.71
CA GLU A 175 1.32 -15.93 19.65
C GLU A 175 1.82 -14.72 20.44
N ASP A 176 1.27 -13.53 20.18
CA ASP A 176 1.65 -12.32 20.88
C ASP A 176 0.91 -12.18 22.22
N LYS A 177 1.64 -11.70 23.23
CA LYS A 177 1.09 -11.45 24.57
C LYS A 177 0.34 -10.12 24.65
N TRP A 178 0.53 -9.25 23.66
CA TRP A 178 -0.10 -7.95 23.60
C TRP A 178 -1.48 -8.00 22.91
N PRO A 179 -2.47 -7.25 23.41
CA PRO A 179 -3.78 -7.20 22.78
C PRO A 179 -3.71 -6.51 21.42
N SER A 180 -3.63 -7.30 20.34
CA SER A 180 -3.80 -6.77 18.98
C SER A 180 -5.28 -6.61 18.62
N ARG A 181 -5.60 -5.57 17.85
CA ARG A 181 -6.95 -5.35 17.26
C ARG A 181 -7.28 -6.42 16.23
N ILE A 182 -6.28 -6.88 15.49
CA ILE A 182 -6.39 -7.92 14.46
C ILE A 182 -5.96 -9.23 15.12
N LYS A 183 -6.78 -10.28 15.00
CA LYS A 183 -6.53 -11.59 15.64
C LYS A 183 -5.95 -12.63 14.70
N ASP A 184 -5.96 -12.36 13.41
CA ASP A 184 -5.40 -13.23 12.38
C ASP A 184 -4.05 -12.70 11.88
N PRO A 185 -3.18 -13.57 11.34
CA PRO A 185 -1.96 -13.16 10.69
C PRO A 185 -2.24 -12.18 9.57
N HIS A 186 -1.41 -11.14 9.44
CA HIS A 186 -1.65 -10.07 8.48
C HIS A 186 -0.35 -9.38 8.08
N LEU A 187 -0.44 -8.61 6.99
CA LEU A 187 0.62 -7.72 6.54
C LEU A 187 0.32 -6.27 6.92
N CYS A 188 1.35 -5.56 7.37
CA CYS A 188 1.34 -4.13 7.66
C CYS A 188 2.39 -3.44 6.81
N LEU A 189 2.02 -2.36 6.13
CA LEU A 189 2.94 -1.55 5.34
C LEU A 189 3.16 -0.22 6.03
N GLU A 190 4.39 0.07 6.40
CA GLU A 190 4.84 1.39 6.79
C GLU A 190 5.63 2.02 5.63
N GLY A 191 5.04 3.03 5.00
CA GLY A 191 5.60 3.74 3.86
C GLY A 191 5.97 5.18 4.18
N TYR A 192 6.92 5.72 3.43
CA TYR A 192 7.37 7.10 3.58
C TYR A 192 7.36 7.84 2.25
N ILE A 193 6.93 9.10 2.30
CA ILE A 193 6.90 10.03 1.15
C ILE A 193 7.66 11.29 1.53
N ASP A 194 8.22 11.99 0.53
CA ASP A 194 8.80 13.31 0.72
C ASP A 194 7.80 14.27 1.38
N GLU A 195 8.25 14.99 2.40
CA GLU A 195 7.41 15.92 3.16
C GLU A 195 6.73 16.98 2.29
N THR A 196 7.39 17.46 1.22
CA THR A 196 6.80 18.46 0.31
C THR A 196 5.64 17.90 -0.51
N GLU A 197 5.78 16.68 -1.02
CA GLU A 197 4.74 15.95 -1.73
C GLU A 197 3.58 15.60 -0.80
N PHE A 198 3.91 15.13 0.41
CA PHE A 198 2.93 14.80 1.44
C PHE A 198 2.10 16.03 1.85
N ASN A 199 2.75 17.17 2.10
CA ASN A 199 2.07 18.41 2.47
C ASN A 199 1.20 18.94 1.33
N SER A 200 1.66 18.82 0.08
CA SER A 200 0.87 19.18 -1.10
C SER A 200 -0.39 18.31 -1.21
N LEU A 201 -0.28 17.01 -0.93
CA LEU A 201 -1.43 16.11 -0.87
C LEU A 201 -2.40 16.49 0.25
N MET A 202 -1.90 16.78 1.47
CA MET A 202 -2.73 17.21 2.60
C MET A 202 -3.47 18.51 2.31
N GLN A 203 -2.81 19.47 1.65
CA GLN A 203 -3.44 20.72 1.25
C GLN A 203 -4.59 20.47 0.26
N ARG A 204 -4.37 19.63 -0.77
CA ARG A 204 -5.43 19.25 -1.71
C ARG A 204 -6.61 18.56 -1.02
N LEU A 205 -6.33 17.68 -0.08
CA LEU A 205 -7.36 16.99 0.72
C LEU A 205 -8.15 17.96 1.61
N SER A 206 -7.50 18.98 2.14
CA SER A 206 -8.14 20.00 2.98
C SER A 206 -9.00 20.98 2.16
N MET A 207 -8.59 21.28 0.93
CA MET A 207 -9.32 22.20 0.04
C MET A 207 -10.49 21.54 -0.70
N THR A 208 -10.47 20.21 -0.85
CA THR A 208 -11.45 19.47 -1.64
C THR A 208 -12.51 18.84 -0.73
N HIS A 209 -13.76 19.28 -0.84
CA HIS A 209 -14.90 18.63 -0.17
C HIS A 209 -15.51 17.47 -0.98
N ALA A 210 -14.99 17.22 -2.19
CA ALA A 210 -15.42 16.10 -3.00
C ALA A 210 -14.99 14.77 -2.34
N PRO A 211 -15.89 13.76 -2.28
CA PRO A 211 -15.53 12.47 -1.72
C PRO A 211 -14.47 11.78 -2.59
N ILE A 212 -13.54 11.08 -1.94
CA ILE A 212 -12.54 10.25 -2.62
C ILE A 212 -13.29 9.11 -3.34
N GLN A 213 -13.11 9.02 -4.65
CA GLN A 213 -13.64 7.93 -5.47
C GLN A 213 -12.72 6.72 -5.42
N LYS A 214 -11.43 6.95 -5.59
CA LYS A 214 -10.39 5.91 -5.67
C LYS A 214 -9.11 6.43 -5.04
N ALA A 215 -8.46 5.57 -4.27
CA ALA A 215 -7.12 5.84 -3.73
C ALA A 215 -6.23 4.68 -4.15
N GLU A 216 -5.07 4.99 -4.74
CA GLU A 216 -4.12 4.00 -5.23
C GLU A 216 -2.73 4.37 -4.74
N ILE A 217 -1.96 3.38 -4.34
CA ILE A 217 -0.54 3.54 -4.02
C ILE A 217 0.27 2.52 -4.81
N ARG A 218 1.36 2.98 -5.40
CA ARG A 218 2.41 2.11 -5.96
C ARG A 218 3.55 2.06 -4.97
N VAL A 219 3.91 0.85 -4.56
CA VAL A 219 5.05 0.60 -3.68
C VAL A 219 6.05 -0.31 -4.36
N LEU A 220 7.33 -0.09 -4.09
CA LEU A 220 8.37 -1.07 -4.34
C LEU A 220 8.60 -1.86 -3.06
N LEU A 221 8.55 -3.18 -3.16
CA LEU A 221 8.78 -4.11 -2.04
C LEU A 221 9.94 -5.03 -2.40
N GLU A 222 10.86 -5.26 -1.48
CA GLU A 222 11.94 -6.23 -1.68
C GLU A 222 11.37 -7.65 -1.46
N LEU A 223 10.97 -8.32 -2.56
CA LEU A 223 10.26 -9.60 -2.53
C LEU A 223 10.93 -10.63 -3.44
N PHE A 224 10.84 -11.90 -3.05
CA PHE A 224 11.28 -13.02 -3.88
C PHE A 224 10.38 -13.20 -5.09
N GLN A 225 10.99 -13.40 -6.25
CA GLN A 225 10.29 -13.80 -7.47
C GLN A 225 10.91 -15.09 -8.01
N TYR A 226 10.06 -15.96 -8.55
CA TYR A 226 10.50 -17.18 -9.21
C TYR A 226 11.05 -16.85 -10.61
N GLU A 227 12.23 -17.37 -10.96
CA GLU A 227 12.95 -16.94 -12.17
C GLU A 227 12.16 -17.12 -13.48
N VAL A 228 11.36 -18.18 -13.59
CA VAL A 228 10.49 -18.39 -14.77
C VAL A 228 9.40 -17.32 -14.84
N GLU A 229 8.77 -17.00 -13.71
CA GLU A 229 7.73 -15.97 -13.66
C GLU A 229 8.30 -14.61 -13.98
N ALA A 230 9.46 -14.26 -13.43
CA ALA A 230 10.16 -13.02 -13.74
C ALA A 230 10.49 -12.88 -15.24
N SER A 231 10.82 -13.99 -15.91
CA SER A 231 11.17 -14.01 -17.33
C SER A 231 9.96 -13.89 -18.26
N LEU A 232 8.78 -14.29 -17.78
CA LEU A 232 7.53 -14.33 -18.55
C LEU A 232 6.49 -13.33 -18.03
N SER A 233 6.87 -12.47 -17.08
CA SER A 233 5.94 -11.56 -16.42
C SER A 233 5.47 -10.49 -17.39
N GLU A 234 4.16 -10.47 -17.65
CA GLU A 234 3.51 -9.34 -18.30
C GLU A 234 2.86 -8.42 -17.25
N PRO A 235 2.84 -7.09 -17.45
CA PRO A 235 2.32 -6.15 -16.45
C PRO A 235 0.86 -6.38 -16.02
N TRP A 236 0.05 -7.03 -16.87
CA TRP A 236 -1.35 -7.35 -16.58
C TRP A 236 -1.55 -8.76 -16.02
N LEU A 237 -0.50 -9.58 -15.92
CA LEU A 237 -0.61 -10.88 -15.27
C LEU A 237 -0.44 -10.72 -13.78
N ARG A 238 -1.24 -11.48 -13.04
CA ARG A 238 -1.13 -11.55 -11.58
C ARG A 238 0.18 -12.24 -11.24
N GLN A 239 0.97 -11.62 -10.37
CA GLN A 239 2.25 -12.16 -9.93
C GLN A 239 2.10 -12.90 -8.59
N ASP A 240 3.00 -13.87 -8.36
CA ASP A 240 3.14 -14.56 -7.09
C ASP A 240 4.51 -14.24 -6.48
N TYR A 241 4.50 -13.44 -5.42
CA TYR A 241 5.73 -13.00 -4.75
C TYR A 241 5.93 -13.74 -3.43
N GLY A 242 7.19 -14.00 -3.10
CA GLY A 242 7.61 -14.59 -1.85
C GLY A 242 8.10 -13.53 -0.86
N PHE A 243 7.68 -13.63 0.40
CA PHE A 243 8.20 -12.87 1.52
C PHE A 243 8.83 -13.84 2.52
N LEU A 244 10.17 -13.90 2.54
CA LEU A 244 10.91 -14.74 3.46
C LEU A 244 10.84 -14.21 4.90
N MET A 245 10.27 -14.99 5.81
CA MET A 245 10.34 -14.78 7.24
C MET A 245 11.70 -15.26 7.75
N ARG A 246 12.58 -14.31 8.06
CA ARG A 246 13.97 -14.59 8.46
C ARG A 246 14.13 -14.93 9.95
N SER A 247 13.23 -14.45 10.81
CA SER A 247 13.28 -14.73 12.24
C SER A 247 12.43 -15.97 12.58
N LYS A 248 12.82 -16.64 13.67
CA LYS A 248 11.95 -17.61 14.36
C LYS A 248 10.91 -16.93 15.23
N ASP A 249 11.11 -15.65 15.52
CA ASP A 249 10.10 -14.82 16.14
C ASP A 249 8.99 -14.61 15.10
N ASN A 250 7.73 -14.70 15.49
CA ASN A 250 6.55 -14.70 14.60
C ASN A 250 6.25 -13.37 13.88
N TRP A 251 7.30 -12.65 13.52
CA TRP A 251 7.29 -11.44 12.74
C TRP A 251 8.36 -11.53 11.63
N GLY A 252 8.03 -10.99 10.47
CA GLY A 252 8.95 -10.90 9.33
C GLY A 252 8.97 -9.47 8.82
N THR A 253 10.13 -8.99 8.37
CA THR A 253 10.22 -7.67 7.75
C THR A 253 10.92 -7.74 6.40
N THR A 254 10.44 -6.93 5.47
CA THR A 254 11.16 -6.61 4.24
C THR A 254 11.04 -5.13 3.93
N ARG A 255 11.93 -4.62 3.09
CA ARG A 255 12.05 -3.20 2.79
C ARG A 255 10.97 -2.76 1.81
N ALA A 256 10.52 -1.53 1.98
CA ALA A 256 9.47 -0.93 1.16
C ALA A 256 9.81 0.53 0.81
N ARG A 257 9.38 0.97 -0.38
CA ARG A 257 9.40 2.38 -0.78
C ARG A 257 8.07 2.75 -1.42
N VAL A 258 7.49 3.86 -1.00
CA VAL A 258 6.33 4.44 -1.70
C VAL A 258 6.84 5.22 -2.90
N GLU A 259 6.37 4.87 -4.10
CA GLU A 259 6.71 5.60 -5.32
C GLU A 259 5.66 6.62 -5.68
N THR A 260 4.39 6.24 -5.61
CA THR A 260 3.28 7.12 -5.94
C THR A 260 2.10 6.89 -5.00
N LEU A 261 1.43 7.98 -4.64
CA LEU A 261 0.14 7.96 -3.96
C LEU A 261 -0.82 8.85 -4.74
N GLN A 262 -1.87 8.25 -5.29
CA GLN A 262 -2.83 8.91 -6.16
C GLN A 262 -4.22 8.85 -5.54
N LEU A 263 -4.90 9.98 -5.52
CA LEU A 263 -6.28 10.10 -5.06
C LEU A 263 -7.12 10.68 -6.20
N THR A 264 -8.14 9.94 -6.61
CA THR A 264 -9.13 10.37 -7.58
C THR A 264 -10.39 10.76 -6.81
N TYR A 265 -10.87 11.99 -7.02
CA TYR A 265 -12.09 12.50 -6.40
C TYR A 265 -13.29 12.28 -7.31
N LYS A 266 -14.47 12.05 -6.74
CA LYS A 266 -15.70 12.10 -7.54
C LYS A 266 -15.88 13.55 -8.01
N PRO A 267 -16.12 13.80 -9.31
CA PRO A 267 -16.49 15.14 -9.73
C PRO A 267 -17.77 15.55 -8.99
N ASN A 268 -17.74 16.73 -8.35
CA ASN A 268 -18.96 17.33 -7.84
C ASN A 268 -19.85 17.60 -9.06
N VAL A 269 -20.91 16.81 -9.23
CA VAL A 269 -21.94 17.09 -10.22
C VAL A 269 -22.57 18.41 -9.80
N VAL A 270 -22.25 19.49 -10.50
CA VAL A 270 -23.00 20.73 -10.39
C VAL A 270 -24.44 20.36 -10.77
N PRO A 271 -25.45 20.62 -9.91
CA PRO A 271 -26.84 20.37 -10.28
C PRO A 271 -27.09 21.01 -11.65
N THR A 272 -27.69 20.27 -12.57
CA THR A 272 -28.09 20.81 -13.86
C THR A 272 -28.89 22.09 -13.58
N PRO A 273 -28.52 23.24 -14.18
CA PRO A 273 -29.31 24.45 -14.01
C PRO A 273 -30.78 24.13 -14.36
N PRO A 274 -31.76 24.65 -13.61
CA PRO A 274 -33.16 24.34 -13.86
C PRO A 274 -33.48 24.63 -15.33
N GLU A 275 -33.96 23.62 -16.05
CA GLU A 275 -34.35 23.76 -17.45
C GLU A 275 -35.48 24.79 -17.54
N ALA A 276 -35.35 25.74 -18.48
CA ALA A 276 -36.42 26.68 -18.77
C ALA A 276 -37.65 25.91 -19.24
N LYS A 277 -38.76 26.02 -18.50
CA LYS A 277 -40.03 25.43 -18.89
C LYS A 277 -40.81 26.46 -19.70
N ILE A 278 -41.29 26.04 -20.87
CA ILE A 278 -42.34 26.73 -21.60
C ILE A 278 -43.65 26.16 -21.04
N ASP A 279 -44.54 27.01 -20.54
CA ASP A 279 -45.86 26.57 -20.08
C ASP A 279 -46.79 26.21 -21.26
N ASP A 280 -47.94 25.60 -20.97
CA ASP A 280 -48.92 25.19 -21.99
C ASP A 280 -49.49 26.38 -22.79
N ASP A 281 -49.26 27.61 -22.34
CA ASP A 281 -49.66 28.87 -22.98
C ASP A 281 -48.55 29.51 -23.84
N GLY A 282 -47.39 28.85 -23.96
CA GLY A 282 -46.27 29.29 -24.80
C GLY A 282 -45.45 30.44 -24.21
N ILE A 283 -45.59 30.73 -22.92
CA ILE A 283 -44.86 31.81 -22.24
C ILE A 283 -43.53 31.28 -21.72
N TYR A 284 -42.44 31.96 -22.07
CA TYR A 284 -41.11 31.67 -21.57
C TYR A 284 -40.99 32.04 -20.09
N GLN A 285 -40.85 31.05 -19.21
CA GLN A 285 -40.46 31.30 -17.82
C GLN A 285 -38.94 31.34 -17.72
N LEU A 286 -38.38 32.50 -17.32
CA LEU A 286 -36.95 32.57 -17.00
C LEU A 286 -36.63 31.53 -15.92
N PRO A 287 -35.48 30.82 -16.01
CA PRO A 287 -35.01 29.98 -14.93
C PRO A 287 -35.01 30.83 -13.66
N THR A 288 -35.74 30.41 -12.63
CA THR A 288 -35.61 31.04 -11.32
C THR A 288 -34.13 30.97 -10.97
N PRO A 289 -33.44 32.11 -10.76
CA PRO A 289 -32.07 32.08 -10.26
C PRO A 289 -32.06 31.19 -9.03
N PHE A 290 -30.97 30.45 -8.80
CA PHE A 290 -30.74 29.82 -7.50
C PHE A 290 -31.18 30.81 -6.43
N GLU A 291 -32.24 30.49 -5.68
CA GLU A 291 -32.69 31.40 -4.64
C GLU A 291 -31.43 31.70 -3.81
N PRO A 292 -31.00 32.98 -3.71
CA PRO A 292 -29.92 33.31 -2.81
C PRO A 292 -30.30 32.71 -1.48
N VAL A 293 -29.42 31.86 -0.92
CA VAL A 293 -29.60 31.14 0.33
C VAL A 293 -30.50 31.98 1.23
N SER A 294 -31.74 31.51 1.47
CA SER A 294 -32.79 32.39 1.97
C SER A 294 -32.27 33.18 3.18
N ALA A 295 -32.66 34.45 3.32
CA ALA A 295 -32.19 35.26 4.46
C ALA A 295 -32.45 34.57 5.81
N ALA A 296 -33.46 33.68 5.87
CA ALA A 296 -33.73 32.80 7.00
C ALA A 296 -32.66 31.71 7.20
N THR A 297 -32.19 31.07 6.11
CA THR A 297 -31.09 30.10 6.13
C THR A 297 -29.77 30.75 6.52
N VAL A 298 -29.46 31.95 5.99
CA VAL A 298 -28.27 32.73 6.40
C VAL A 298 -28.35 33.11 7.87
N LYS A 299 -29.50 33.61 8.35
CA LYS A 299 -29.73 33.88 9.79
C LYS A 299 -29.56 32.64 10.65
N LYS A 300 -29.99 31.47 10.17
CA LYS A 300 -29.86 30.20 10.89
C LYS A 300 -28.40 29.77 10.99
N ILE A 301 -27.62 29.93 9.92
CA ILE A 301 -26.18 29.67 9.89
C ILE A 301 -25.44 30.65 10.81
N GLU A 302 -25.77 31.94 10.74
CA GLU A 302 -25.17 32.99 11.58
C GLU A 302 -25.46 32.73 13.07
N LYS A 303 -26.70 32.35 13.41
CA LYS A 303 -27.08 31.97 14.78
C LYS A 303 -26.34 30.72 15.25
N HIS A 304 -26.17 29.71 14.38
CA HIS A 304 -25.39 28.52 14.71
C HIS A 304 -23.91 28.86 14.96
N LEU A 305 -23.30 29.70 14.13
CA LEU A 305 -21.92 30.15 14.29
C LEU A 305 -21.74 30.96 15.58
N LYS A 306 -22.67 31.86 15.91
CA LYS A 306 -22.66 32.60 17.18
C LYS A 306 -22.78 31.69 18.40
N ASN A 307 -23.62 30.65 18.33
CA ASN A 307 -23.75 29.67 19.42
C ASN A 307 -22.46 28.85 19.60
N ILE A 308 -21.81 28.44 18.50
CA ILE A 308 -20.53 27.73 18.54
C ILE A 308 -19.45 28.63 19.12
N ALA A 309 -19.35 29.89 18.67
CA ALA A 309 -18.39 30.86 19.21
C ALA A 309 -18.60 31.10 20.70
N ALA A 310 -19.85 31.23 21.17
CA ALA A 310 -20.17 31.38 22.58
C ALA A 310 -19.79 30.13 23.40
N ALA A 311 -20.05 28.92 22.88
CA ALA A 311 -19.68 27.67 23.54
C ALA A 311 -18.16 27.49 23.65
N VAL A 312 -17.41 27.82 22.58
CA VAL A 312 -15.94 27.79 22.58
C VAL A 312 -15.39 28.82 23.56
N THR A 313 -15.93 30.04 23.58
CA THR A 313 -15.48 31.10 24.49
C THR A 313 -15.75 30.74 25.95
N MET A 314 -16.93 30.20 26.27
CA MET A 314 -17.24 29.73 27.62
C MET A 314 -16.36 28.54 28.04
N GLY A 315 -16.10 27.60 27.12
CA GLY A 315 -15.16 26.50 27.37
C GLY A 315 -13.75 27.00 27.66
N PHE A 316 -13.28 28.01 26.91
CA PHE A 316 -11.96 28.60 27.10
C PHE A 316 -11.85 29.35 28.43
N VAL A 317 -12.89 30.12 28.81
CA VAL A 317 -12.95 30.82 30.11
C VAL A 317 -12.97 29.83 31.27
N ALA A 318 -13.71 28.73 31.15
CA ALA A 318 -13.72 27.68 32.18
C ALA A 318 -12.34 27.04 32.36
N VAL A 319 -11.63 26.75 31.26
CA VAL A 319 -10.27 26.21 31.31
C VAL A 319 -9.29 27.21 31.93
N VAL A 320 -9.35 28.48 31.55
CA VAL A 320 -8.49 29.53 32.12
C VAL A 320 -8.76 29.74 33.62
N LEU A 321 -10.02 29.71 34.05
CA LEU A 321 -10.38 29.82 35.48
C LEU A 321 -9.88 28.60 36.28
N ILE A 322 -9.98 27.39 35.72
CA ILE A 322 -9.44 26.18 36.37
C ILE A 322 -7.91 26.25 36.50
N ILE A 323 -7.22 26.85 35.53
CA ILE A 323 -5.76 27.03 35.56
C ILE A 323 -5.34 28.16 36.50
N ALA A 324 -6.10 29.26 36.58
CA ALA A 324 -5.77 30.42 37.40
C ALA A 324 -6.09 30.25 38.90
N PHE A 325 -6.99 29.34 39.26
CA PHE A 325 -7.39 29.03 40.64
C PHE A 325 -6.85 27.69 41.14
N ARG A 326 -5.76 27.19 40.54
CA ARG A 326 -4.99 26.04 41.01
C ARG A 326 -3.68 26.48 41.63
#